data_AF-M0B0S0-F1
#
_entry.id   AF-M0B0S0-F1
#
_cell.length_a   1.000
_cell.length_b   1.000
_cell.length_c   1.000
_cell.angle_alpha   90.00
_cell.angle_beta   90.00
_cell.angle_gamma   90.00
#
_symmetry.space_group_name_H-M   'P 1'
#
loop_
_entity.id
_entity.type
_entity.pdbx_description
1 polymer ?
#
loop_
_entity_poly.entity_id
_entity_poly.type
_entity_poly.pdbx_seq_one_letter_code
_entity_poly.pdbx_strand_id
1 'polypeptide(L)'
;MSSVETPHETARGFGLSGREVRVIGGASVLMAINVALMYAFVATPLAVVNDYLFGIAPILGVVVYGAAITGGQLVAERGVTNGDTGIAFVGMVLLQLAFGVFGAGVLSVAPADAQLQILGLTAVVVAVVTALISGYVYARSTTFEHWGKFANFAFLGGIGVIAIGSFVLPELLLVGFVLVFLGFLLRLGYEIWQVRDNRNASIGLQTIGVYIAVAGVFVHVLQLVLRYVLSQE
;
A
#
# COMPACT_ATOMS: atom_id res chain seq x y z
N MET A 1 13.88 45.58 -30.21
CA MET A 1 14.25 44.16 -30.40
C MET A 1 15.12 43.74 -29.23
N SER A 2 14.64 42.80 -28.42
CA SER A 2 15.41 41.85 -27.59
C SER A 2 14.44 41.21 -26.59
N SER A 3 13.58 40.32 -27.10
CA SER A 3 12.88 39.33 -26.29
C SER A 3 13.84 38.16 -26.12
N VAL A 4 14.50 38.06 -24.96
CA VAL A 4 15.20 36.83 -24.60
C VAL A 4 14.16 35.92 -23.99
N GLU A 5 13.66 35.04 -24.86
CA GLU A 5 12.77 33.93 -24.55
C GLU A 5 13.37 33.08 -23.42
N THR A 6 12.57 32.84 -22.39
CA THR A 6 12.80 31.79 -21.41
C THR A 6 12.75 30.42 -22.10
N PRO A 7 13.72 29.53 -21.88
CA PRO A 7 13.56 28.13 -22.28
C PRO A 7 12.59 27.45 -21.31
N HIS A 8 11.30 27.52 -21.63
CA HIS A 8 10.35 26.48 -21.25
C HIS A 8 10.38 25.40 -22.33
N GLU A 9 10.26 24.15 -21.86
CA GLU A 9 10.02 22.95 -22.67
C GLU A 9 11.20 22.41 -23.49
N THR A 10 12.02 21.53 -22.89
CA THR A 10 12.51 20.27 -23.52
C THR A 10 13.43 19.48 -22.57
N ALA A 11 12.92 19.05 -21.42
CA ALA A 11 13.62 18.08 -20.58
C ALA A 11 12.66 17.03 -20.01
N ARG A 12 11.73 16.53 -20.84
CA ARG A 12 11.10 15.22 -20.59
C ARG A 12 12.06 14.16 -21.13
N GLY A 13 13.18 13.97 -20.43
CA GLY A 13 14.00 12.79 -20.64
C GLY A 13 13.18 11.56 -20.27
N PHE A 14 13.23 10.54 -21.11
CA PHE A 14 12.55 9.24 -20.96
C PHE A 14 13.11 8.40 -19.79
N GLY A 15 13.57 9.04 -18.72
CA GLY A 15 14.24 8.43 -17.58
C GLY A 15 13.76 9.05 -16.27
N LEU A 16 13.63 8.20 -15.25
CA LEU A 16 13.31 8.64 -13.89
C LEU A 16 14.40 9.60 -13.41
N SER A 17 14.01 10.68 -12.74
CA SER A 17 14.97 11.54 -12.07
C SER A 17 15.67 10.78 -10.93
N GLY A 18 16.91 11.14 -10.59
CA GLY A 18 17.63 10.50 -9.47
C GLY A 18 16.86 10.57 -8.14
N ARG A 19 15.96 11.54 -7.99
CA ARG A 19 15.03 11.64 -6.86
C ARG A 19 13.92 10.59 -6.91
N GLU A 20 13.26 10.43 -8.06
CA GLU A 20 12.21 9.42 -8.25
C GLU A 20 12.76 8.01 -7.99
N VAL A 21 13.98 7.73 -8.46
CA VAL A 21 14.69 6.48 -8.17
C VAL A 21 14.91 6.27 -6.68
N ARG A 22 15.27 7.30 -5.91
CA ARG A 22 15.44 7.21 -4.46
C ARG A 22 14.13 6.94 -3.73
N VAL A 23 13.04 7.59 -4.14
CA VAL A 23 11.72 7.37 -3.53
C VAL A 23 11.23 5.95 -3.81
N ILE A 24 11.24 5.55 -5.09
CA ILE A 24 10.78 4.23 -5.52
C ILE A 24 11.66 3.15 -4.89
N GLY A 25 12.98 3.29 -4.98
CA GLY A 25 13.93 2.35 -4.38
C GLY A 25 13.77 2.22 -2.86
N GLY A 26 13.55 3.34 -2.16
CA GLY A 26 13.24 3.33 -0.73
C GLY A 26 11.97 2.54 -0.41
N ALA A 27 10.88 2.79 -1.15
CA ALA A 27 9.62 2.08 -0.96
C ALA A 27 9.75 0.59 -1.30
N SER A 28 10.52 0.23 -2.34
CA SER A 28 10.81 -1.16 -2.70
C SER A 28 11.59 -1.90 -1.61
N VAL A 29 12.61 -1.26 -1.01
CA VAL A 29 13.35 -1.85 0.11
C VAL A 29 12.44 -2.07 1.31
N LEU A 30 11.61 -1.09 1.66
CA LEU A 30 10.63 -1.21 2.74
C LEU A 30 9.61 -2.33 2.47
N MET A 31 9.18 -2.50 1.22
CA MET A 31 8.30 -3.60 0.83
C MET A 31 9.02 -4.96 0.93
N ALA A 32 10.27 -5.06 0.49
CA ALA A 32 11.05 -6.30 0.62
C ALA A 32 11.23 -6.72 2.08
N ILE A 33 11.54 -5.76 2.97
CA ILE A 33 11.56 -5.99 4.42
C ILE A 33 10.21 -6.50 4.90
N ASN A 34 9.11 -5.88 4.44
CA ASN A 34 7.77 -6.25 4.84
C ASN A 34 7.40 -7.68 4.43
N VAL A 35 7.72 -8.09 3.20
CA VAL A 35 7.52 -9.47 2.72
C VAL A 35 8.33 -10.46 3.55
N ALA A 36 9.58 -10.14 3.87
CA ALA A 36 10.41 -10.97 4.75
C ALA A 36 9.80 -11.09 6.16
N LEU A 37 9.23 -10.00 6.70
CA LEU A 37 8.50 -10.01 7.97
C LEU A 37 7.24 -10.86 7.90
N MET A 38 6.46 -10.79 6.82
CA MET A 38 5.28 -11.65 6.64
C MET A 38 5.67 -13.13 6.70
N TYR A 39 6.71 -13.51 5.95
CA TYR A 39 7.21 -14.88 5.94
C TYR A 39 7.73 -15.32 7.32
N ALA A 40 8.48 -14.46 8.00
CA ALA A 40 8.98 -14.75 9.35
C ALA A 40 7.85 -14.87 10.38
N PHE A 41 6.84 -14.00 10.32
CA PHE A 41 5.74 -13.94 11.29
C PHE A 41 4.72 -15.05 11.12
N VAL A 42 4.61 -15.66 9.93
CA VAL A 42 3.75 -16.85 9.72
C VAL A 42 4.09 -17.98 10.69
N ALA A 43 5.37 -18.18 10.99
CA ALA A 43 5.82 -19.22 11.92
C ALA A 43 5.66 -18.84 13.40
N THR A 44 5.00 -17.71 13.71
CA THR A 44 4.87 -17.18 15.07
C THR A 44 3.40 -17.05 15.48
N PRO A 45 3.10 -16.91 16.79
CA PRO A 45 1.73 -16.66 17.26
C PRO A 45 1.10 -15.37 16.70
N LEU A 46 1.89 -14.47 16.12
CA LEU A 46 1.38 -13.24 15.48
C LEU A 46 0.46 -13.55 14.29
N ALA A 47 0.65 -14.69 13.61
CA ALA A 47 -0.22 -15.08 12.50
C ALA A 47 -1.68 -15.31 12.93
N VAL A 48 -1.89 -15.77 14.17
CA VAL A 48 -3.22 -16.08 14.73
C VAL A 48 -3.99 -14.79 15.09
N VAL A 49 -3.33 -13.63 15.12
CA VAL A 49 -3.98 -12.34 15.42
C VAL A 49 -5.13 -12.08 14.44
N ASN A 50 -4.99 -12.47 13.17
CA ASN A 50 -6.05 -12.33 12.18
C ASN A 50 -7.29 -13.16 12.54
N ASP A 51 -7.11 -14.38 13.03
CA ASP A 51 -8.22 -15.27 13.39
C ASP A 51 -9.06 -14.67 14.52
N TYR A 52 -8.41 -14.05 15.52
CA TYR A 52 -9.12 -13.36 16.59
C TYR A 52 -9.83 -12.08 16.10
N LEU A 53 -9.13 -11.24 15.33
CA LEU A 53 -9.67 -9.96 14.90
C LEU A 53 -10.80 -10.11 13.88
N PHE A 54 -10.63 -10.97 12.89
CA PHE A 54 -11.64 -11.17 11.84
C PHE A 54 -12.67 -12.24 12.19
N GLY A 55 -12.38 -13.13 13.15
CA GLY A 55 -13.32 -14.16 13.61
C GLY A 55 -14.45 -13.66 14.50
N ILE A 56 -14.22 -12.61 15.31
CA ILE A 56 -15.29 -12.00 16.12
C ILE A 56 -16.25 -11.20 15.24
N ALA A 57 -15.71 -10.30 14.43
CA ALA A 57 -16.44 -9.55 13.41
C ALA A 57 -15.44 -8.99 12.40
N PRO A 58 -15.62 -9.16 11.08
CA PRO A 58 -14.65 -8.71 10.08
C PRO A 58 -14.27 -7.22 10.19
N ILE A 59 -15.21 -6.37 10.61
CA ILE A 59 -14.97 -4.95 10.86
C ILE A 59 -13.91 -4.68 11.93
N LEU A 60 -13.74 -5.55 12.93
CA LEU A 60 -12.74 -5.34 13.99
C LEU A 60 -11.33 -5.40 13.42
N GLY A 61 -11.02 -6.40 12.59
CA GLY A 61 -9.74 -6.47 11.91
C GLY A 61 -9.48 -5.24 11.04
N VAL A 62 -10.49 -4.77 10.30
CA VAL A 62 -10.37 -3.55 9.48
C VAL A 62 -10.08 -2.32 10.34
N VAL A 63 -10.77 -2.14 11.46
CA VAL A 63 -10.58 -0.99 12.34
C VAL A 63 -9.22 -1.05 13.03
N VAL A 64 -8.80 -2.21 13.54
CA VAL A 64 -7.51 -2.38 14.23
C VAL A 64 -6.34 -2.13 13.28
N TYR A 65 -6.31 -2.80 12.13
CA TYR A 65 -5.25 -2.59 11.14
C TYR A 65 -5.31 -1.20 10.52
N GLY A 66 -6.50 -0.69 10.21
CA GLY A 66 -6.68 0.66 9.69
C GLY A 66 -6.18 1.74 10.66
N ALA A 67 -6.46 1.59 11.96
CA ALA A 67 -5.95 2.48 13.00
C ALA A 67 -4.43 2.36 13.17
N ALA A 68 -3.87 1.14 13.16
CA ALA A 68 -2.44 0.92 13.25
C ALA A 68 -1.69 1.52 12.06
N ILE A 69 -2.21 1.35 10.83
CA ILE A 69 -1.63 1.92 9.61
C ILE A 69 -1.73 3.44 9.64
N THR A 70 -2.90 4.00 9.92
CA THR A 70 -3.11 5.45 9.98
C THR A 70 -2.25 6.09 11.08
N GLY A 71 -2.21 5.48 12.27
CA GLY A 71 -1.39 5.94 13.38
C GLY A 71 0.11 5.87 13.06
N GLY A 72 0.58 4.76 12.49
CA GLY A 72 1.96 4.60 12.05
C GLY A 72 2.37 5.62 10.99
N GLN A 73 1.48 5.89 10.01
CA GLN A 73 1.68 6.93 9.00
C GLN A 73 1.81 8.31 9.64
N LEU A 74 0.88 8.71 10.51
CA LEU A 74 0.91 10.01 11.17
C LEU A 74 2.18 10.22 12.00
N VAL A 75 2.61 9.18 12.72
CA VAL A 75 3.86 9.21 13.49
C VAL A 75 5.06 9.34 12.55
N ALA A 76 5.12 8.53 11.49
CA ALA A 76 6.23 8.55 10.53
C ALA A 76 6.36 9.92 9.84
N GLU A 77 5.25 10.45 9.33
CA GLU A 77 5.18 11.74 8.65
C GLU A 77 5.54 12.89 9.59
N ARG A 78 5.07 12.85 10.84
CA ARG A 78 5.43 13.84 11.86
C ARG A 78 6.93 13.81 12.15
N GLY A 79 7.54 12.62 12.22
CA GLY A 79 8.98 12.49 12.40
C GLY A 79 9.76 13.13 11.25
N VAL A 80 9.42 12.77 10.00
CA VAL A 80 10.08 13.33 8.81
C VAL A 80 9.90 14.84 8.71
N THR A 81 8.69 15.35 8.98
CA THR A 81 8.39 16.79 8.89
C THR A 81 9.16 17.62 9.91
N ASN A 82 9.35 17.09 11.12
CA ASN A 82 10.09 17.77 12.19
C ASN A 82 11.60 17.49 12.17
N GLY A 83 12.10 16.68 11.23
CA GLY A 83 13.51 16.25 11.21
C GLY A 83 13.89 15.28 12.33
N ASP A 84 12.92 14.62 12.96
CA ASP A 84 13.12 13.63 14.01
C ASP A 84 13.13 12.21 13.41
N THR A 85 14.33 11.71 13.15
CA THR A 85 14.55 10.36 12.60
C THR A 85 14.06 9.26 13.54
N GLY A 86 14.09 9.48 14.85
CA GLY A 86 13.64 8.49 15.84
C GLY A 86 12.14 8.28 15.77
N ILE A 87 11.37 9.38 15.76
CA ILE A 87 9.92 9.34 15.57
C ILE A 87 9.56 8.76 14.20
N ALA A 88 10.28 9.16 13.14
CA ALA A 88 10.06 8.62 11.80
C ALA A 88 10.26 7.09 11.76
N PHE A 89 11.32 6.61 12.40
CA PHE A 89 11.63 5.18 12.51
C PHE A 89 10.55 4.42 13.28
N VAL A 90 10.08 4.94 14.42
CA VAL A 90 8.98 4.32 15.19
C VAL A 90 7.72 4.19 14.36
N GLY A 91 7.32 5.24 13.65
CA GLY A 91 6.17 5.19 12.74
C GLY A 91 6.35 4.14 11.63
N MET A 92 7.56 4.05 11.07
CA MET A 92 7.88 3.01 10.08
C MET A 92 7.81 1.60 10.65
N VAL A 93 8.31 1.36 11.87
CA VAL A 93 8.19 0.05 12.54
C VAL A 93 6.72 -0.29 12.76
N LEU A 94 5.88 0.65 13.19
CA LEU A 94 4.44 0.42 13.35
C LEU A 94 3.78 0.01 12.03
N LEU A 95 4.11 0.70 10.93
CA LEU A 95 3.60 0.34 9.60
C LEU A 95 4.08 -1.05 9.17
N GLN A 96 5.36 -1.36 9.37
CA GLN A 96 5.97 -2.65 9.04
C GLN A 96 5.31 -3.79 9.81
N LEU A 97 5.06 -3.60 11.11
CA LEU A 97 4.36 -4.57 11.93
C LEU A 97 2.90 -4.71 11.52
N ALA A 98 2.18 -3.61 11.25
CA ALA A 98 0.78 -3.66 10.87
C ALA A 98 0.57 -4.47 9.57
N PHE A 99 1.31 -4.14 8.50
CA PHE A 99 1.22 -4.88 7.24
C PHE A 99 1.83 -6.29 7.35
N GLY A 100 2.94 -6.43 8.08
CA GLY A 100 3.64 -7.69 8.26
C GLY A 100 2.79 -8.74 8.98
N VAL A 101 2.16 -8.36 10.10
CA VAL A 101 1.25 -9.24 10.85
C VAL A 101 -0.01 -9.53 10.06
N PHE A 102 -0.61 -8.52 9.40
CA PHE A 102 -1.79 -8.74 8.57
C PHE A 102 -1.50 -9.73 7.43
N GLY A 103 -0.42 -9.52 6.69
CA GLY A 103 -0.01 -10.41 5.59
C GLY A 103 0.37 -11.80 6.08
N ALA A 104 1.04 -11.92 7.23
CA ALA A 104 1.37 -13.21 7.83
C ALA A 104 0.11 -14.01 8.19
N GLY A 105 -0.89 -13.38 8.82
CA GLY A 105 -2.13 -14.08 9.15
C GLY A 105 -2.98 -14.43 7.92
N VAL A 106 -2.82 -13.72 6.80
CA VAL A 106 -3.40 -14.17 5.52
C VAL A 106 -2.66 -15.40 5.00
N LEU A 107 -1.32 -15.35 5.03
CA LEU A 107 -0.45 -16.39 4.49
C LEU A 107 -0.48 -17.69 5.32
N SER A 108 -0.79 -17.63 6.62
CA SER A 108 -0.82 -18.80 7.52
C SER A 108 -1.92 -19.80 7.18
N VAL A 109 -2.90 -19.44 6.36
CA VAL A 109 -3.92 -20.36 5.84
C VAL A 109 -3.33 -21.31 4.78
N ALA A 110 -2.21 -20.93 4.15
CA ALA A 110 -1.57 -21.76 3.14
C ALA A 110 -0.67 -22.85 3.74
N PRO A 111 -0.58 -24.04 3.10
CA PRO A 111 0.46 -25.02 3.38
C PRO A 111 1.87 -24.40 3.32
N ALA A 112 2.76 -24.84 4.21
CA ALA A 112 4.08 -24.23 4.39
C ALA A 112 4.95 -24.22 3.11
N ASP A 113 4.82 -25.26 2.28
CA ASP A 113 5.49 -25.41 1.00
C ASP A 113 4.96 -24.45 -0.08
N ALA A 114 3.69 -24.04 -0.02
CA ALA A 114 3.07 -23.09 -0.95
C ALA A 114 3.34 -21.61 -0.58
N GLN A 115 3.73 -21.32 0.66
CA GLN A 115 3.82 -19.94 1.16
C GLN A 115 4.81 -19.06 0.36
N LEU A 116 5.99 -19.59 0.05
CA LEU A 116 7.00 -18.87 -0.74
C LEU A 116 6.51 -18.60 -2.16
N GLN A 117 5.84 -19.58 -2.77
CA GLN A 117 5.25 -19.45 -4.10
C GLN A 117 4.15 -18.38 -4.12
N ILE A 118 3.28 -18.36 -3.12
CA ILE A 118 2.20 -17.37 -2.97
C ILE A 118 2.78 -15.95 -2.82
N LEU A 119 3.81 -15.77 -1.97
CA LEU A 119 4.49 -14.48 -1.82
C LEU A 119 5.18 -14.03 -3.10
N GLY A 120 5.88 -14.94 -3.78
CA GLY A 120 6.55 -14.67 -5.05
C GLY A 120 5.57 -14.25 -6.15
N LEU A 121 4.47 -14.99 -6.31
CA LEU A 121 3.42 -14.66 -7.28
C LEU A 121 2.74 -13.33 -6.94
N THR A 122 2.46 -13.08 -5.65
CA THR A 122 1.92 -11.80 -5.18
C THR A 122 2.84 -10.64 -5.54
N ALA A 123 4.15 -10.78 -5.29
CA ALA A 123 5.13 -9.75 -5.63
C ALA A 123 5.16 -9.46 -7.14
N VAL A 124 5.08 -10.48 -7.99
CA VAL A 124 5.01 -10.31 -9.45
C VAL A 124 3.75 -9.56 -9.85
N VAL A 125 2.58 -9.97 -9.36
CA VAL A 125 1.30 -9.31 -9.69
C VAL A 125 1.30 -7.85 -9.24
N VAL A 126 1.78 -7.57 -8.03
CA VAL A 126 1.87 -6.20 -7.50
C VAL A 126 2.86 -5.35 -8.31
N ALA A 127 4.00 -5.91 -8.73
CA ALA A 127 4.94 -5.22 -9.59
C ALA A 127 4.31 -4.85 -10.94
N VAL A 128 3.55 -5.78 -11.55
CA VAL A 128 2.82 -5.53 -12.80
C VAL A 128 1.76 -4.45 -12.60
N VAL A 129 0.92 -4.54 -11.57
CA VAL A 129 -0.12 -3.54 -11.27
C VAL A 129 0.52 -2.16 -11.03
N THR A 130 1.60 -2.11 -10.26
CA THR A 130 2.33 -0.85 -9.99
C THR A 130 2.93 -0.28 -11.27
N ALA A 131 3.50 -1.12 -12.14
CA ALA A 131 4.05 -0.69 -13.42
C ALA A 131 2.95 -0.16 -14.36
N LEU A 132 1.77 -0.79 -14.40
CA LEU A 132 0.63 -0.34 -15.21
C LEU A 132 0.09 1.01 -14.71
N ILE A 133 -0.10 1.16 -13.39
CA ILE A 133 -0.56 2.42 -12.80
C ILE A 133 0.48 3.52 -13.01
N SER A 134 1.76 3.22 -12.79
CA SER A 134 2.85 4.16 -13.04
C SER A 134 2.89 4.58 -14.51
N GLY A 135 2.86 3.63 -15.43
CA GLY A 135 2.81 3.89 -16.87
C GLY A 135 1.62 4.77 -17.25
N TYR A 136 0.43 4.49 -16.71
CA TYR A 136 -0.76 5.31 -16.93
C TYR A 136 -0.61 6.74 -16.42
N VAL A 137 -0.09 6.92 -15.20
CA VAL A 137 0.17 8.24 -14.61
C VAL A 137 1.20 8.99 -15.45
N TYR A 138 2.38 8.43 -15.72
CA TYR A 138 3.45 9.11 -16.46
C TYR A 138 3.12 9.37 -17.93
N ALA A 139 2.26 8.56 -18.56
CA ALA A 139 1.82 8.78 -19.93
C ALA A 139 0.84 9.97 -20.10
N ARG A 140 0.24 10.46 -19.01
CA ARG A 140 -0.77 11.52 -19.05
C ARG A 140 -0.22 12.83 -18.47
N SER A 141 -0.44 13.94 -19.17
CA SER A 141 -0.09 15.28 -18.70
C SER A 141 -1.13 15.90 -17.74
N THR A 142 -2.12 15.12 -17.29
CA THR A 142 -3.19 15.58 -16.40
C THR A 142 -2.78 15.48 -14.93
N THR A 143 -3.51 16.18 -14.07
CA THR A 143 -3.38 16.05 -12.62
C THR A 143 -4.16 14.83 -12.12
N PHE A 144 -3.67 14.20 -11.04
CA PHE A 144 -4.32 13.05 -10.40
C PHE A 144 -4.70 13.32 -8.94
N GLU A 145 -4.80 14.59 -8.54
CA GLU A 145 -5.16 14.99 -7.18
C GLU A 145 -6.48 14.36 -6.71
N HIS A 146 -7.46 14.26 -7.61
CA HIS A 146 -8.76 13.68 -7.32
C HIS A 146 -8.71 12.18 -6.96
N TRP A 147 -7.65 11.46 -7.35
CA TRP A 147 -7.47 10.05 -6.99
C TRP A 147 -7.27 9.87 -5.48
N GLY A 148 -6.62 10.83 -4.81
CA GLY A 148 -6.49 10.81 -3.36
C GLY A 148 -7.86 10.99 -2.66
N LYS A 149 -8.71 11.88 -3.17
CA LYS A 149 -10.08 12.06 -2.65
C LYS A 149 -10.95 10.81 -2.90
N PHE A 150 -10.86 10.23 -4.08
CA PHE A 150 -11.57 8.99 -4.41
C PHE A 150 -11.08 7.80 -3.59
N ALA A 151 -9.78 7.72 -3.31
CA ALA A 151 -9.22 6.72 -2.41
C ALA A 151 -9.85 6.82 -1.01
N ASN A 152 -9.95 8.03 -0.45
CA ASN A 152 -10.59 8.25 0.85
C ASN A 152 -12.07 7.86 0.85
N PHE A 153 -12.82 8.19 -0.20
CA PHE A 153 -14.22 7.74 -0.32
C PHE A 153 -14.33 6.22 -0.44
N ALA A 154 -13.42 5.59 -1.19
CA ALA A 154 -13.38 4.14 -1.33
C ALA A 154 -13.03 3.45 0.00
N PHE A 155 -12.10 4.00 0.79
CA PHE A 155 -11.78 3.49 2.13
C PHE A 155 -12.96 3.66 3.09
N LEU A 156 -13.52 4.86 3.22
CA LEU A 156 -14.65 5.11 4.13
C LEU A 156 -15.89 4.31 3.73
N GLY A 157 -16.21 4.28 2.44
CA GLY A 157 -17.28 3.46 1.89
C GLY A 157 -17.04 1.97 2.14
N GLY A 158 -15.82 1.48 1.88
CA GLY A 158 -15.42 0.11 2.14
C GLY A 158 -15.57 -0.27 3.61
N ILE A 159 -15.08 0.56 4.53
CA ILE A 159 -15.23 0.37 5.99
C ILE A 159 -16.72 0.31 6.36
N GLY A 160 -17.54 1.25 5.87
CA GLY A 160 -18.97 1.25 6.13
C GLY A 160 -19.70 0.01 5.61
N VAL A 161 -19.36 -0.43 4.40
CA VAL A 161 -19.91 -1.65 3.79
C VAL A 161 -19.46 -2.91 4.56
N ILE A 162 -18.20 -2.98 5.00
CA ILE A 162 -17.70 -4.08 5.85
C ILE A 162 -18.40 -4.08 7.21
N ALA A 163 -18.66 -2.92 7.80
CA ALA A 163 -19.41 -2.82 9.05
C ALA A 163 -20.82 -3.41 8.91
N ILE A 164 -21.55 -3.03 7.86
CA ILE A 164 -22.87 -3.61 7.57
C ILE A 164 -22.75 -5.11 7.28
N GLY A 165 -21.77 -5.51 6.47
CA GLY A 165 -21.54 -6.91 6.12
C GLY A 165 -21.16 -7.80 7.30
N SER A 166 -20.56 -7.23 8.35
CA SER A 166 -20.18 -7.96 9.56
C SER A 166 -21.37 -8.35 10.43
N PHE A 167 -22.51 -7.66 10.32
CA PHE A 167 -23.66 -7.86 11.21
C PHE A 167 -24.98 -8.14 10.49
N VAL A 168 -25.10 -7.80 9.21
CA VAL A 168 -26.39 -7.81 8.50
C VAL A 168 -26.37 -8.72 7.28
N LEU A 169 -25.44 -8.51 6.33
CA LEU A 169 -25.40 -9.20 5.03
C LEU A 169 -23.95 -9.57 4.63
N PRO A 170 -23.49 -10.80 4.88
CA PRO A 170 -22.11 -11.22 4.63
C PRO A 170 -21.61 -11.02 3.18
N GLU A 171 -22.51 -11.02 2.19
CA GLU A 171 -22.19 -10.77 0.79
C GLU A 171 -21.58 -9.38 0.58
N LEU A 172 -21.91 -8.42 1.45
CA LEU A 172 -21.33 -7.08 1.42
C LEU A 172 -19.85 -7.07 1.78
N LEU A 173 -19.31 -8.10 2.45
CA LEU A 173 -17.89 -8.17 2.76
C LEU A 173 -17.02 -8.20 1.50
N LEU A 174 -17.51 -8.84 0.42
CA LEU A 174 -16.82 -8.83 -0.87
C LEU A 174 -16.82 -7.43 -1.49
N VAL A 175 -17.95 -6.72 -1.44
CA VAL A 175 -18.05 -5.35 -1.92
C VAL A 175 -17.12 -4.43 -1.13
N GLY A 176 -17.07 -4.62 0.20
CA GLY A 176 -16.16 -3.94 1.09
C GLY A 176 -14.69 -4.17 0.74
N PHE A 177 -14.30 -5.42 0.52
CA PHE A 177 -12.96 -5.79 0.05
C PHE A 177 -12.60 -5.07 -1.26
N VAL A 178 -13.51 -5.08 -2.25
CA VAL A 178 -13.29 -4.43 -3.55
C VAL A 178 -13.11 -2.92 -3.38
N LEU A 179 -13.91 -2.27 -2.53
CA LEU A 179 -13.79 -0.84 -2.26
C LEU A 179 -12.48 -0.47 -1.57
N VAL A 180 -12.06 -1.22 -0.54
CA VAL A 180 -10.77 -0.98 0.13
C VAL A 180 -9.61 -1.23 -0.84
N PHE A 181 -9.68 -2.28 -1.65
CA PHE A 181 -8.65 -2.57 -2.65
C PHE A 181 -8.57 -1.46 -3.70
N LEU A 182 -9.70 -0.99 -4.21
CA LEU A 182 -9.78 0.16 -5.12
C LEU A 182 -9.20 1.42 -4.46
N GLY A 183 -9.47 1.63 -3.17
CA GLY A 183 -8.86 2.71 -2.38
C GLY A 183 -7.34 2.68 -2.44
N PHE A 184 -6.72 1.51 -2.27
CA PHE A 184 -5.27 1.37 -2.37
C PHE A 184 -4.74 1.55 -3.80
N LEU A 185 -5.45 1.09 -4.83
CA LEU A 185 -5.05 1.31 -6.23
C LEU A 185 -5.08 2.81 -6.60
N LEU A 186 -6.15 3.50 -6.20
CA LEU A 186 -6.29 4.95 -6.40
C LEU A 186 -5.23 5.70 -5.61
N ARG A 187 -4.98 5.30 -4.36
CA ARG A 187 -3.91 5.87 -3.53
C ARG A 187 -2.55 5.68 -4.17
N LEU A 188 -2.25 4.49 -4.69
CA LEU A 188 -0.99 4.21 -5.39
C LEU A 188 -0.80 5.16 -6.59
N GLY A 189 -1.82 5.34 -7.41
CA GLY A 189 -1.75 6.30 -8.53
C GLY A 189 -1.55 7.74 -8.05
N TYR A 190 -2.23 8.15 -6.98
CA TYR A 190 -2.05 9.47 -6.36
C TYR A 190 -0.62 9.68 -5.83
N GLU A 191 -0.05 8.70 -5.12
CA GLU A 191 1.31 8.81 -4.57
C GLU A 191 2.37 8.84 -5.68
N ILE A 192 2.20 8.02 -6.73
CA ILE A 192 3.08 8.06 -7.90
C ILE A 192 3.00 9.43 -8.61
N TRP A 193 1.79 9.99 -8.73
CA TRP A 193 1.62 11.33 -9.28
C TRP A 193 2.28 12.41 -8.42
N GLN A 194 2.16 12.34 -7.09
CA GLN A 194 2.86 13.24 -6.17
C GLN A 194 4.38 13.13 -6.33
N VAL A 195 4.92 11.92 -6.56
CA VAL A 195 6.35 11.73 -6.83
C VAL A 195 6.79 12.45 -8.11
N ARG A 196 5.97 12.39 -9.17
CA ARG A 196 6.22 13.02 -10.47
C ARG A 196 6.14 14.56 -10.42
N ASP A 197 5.04 15.09 -9.88
CA ASP A 197 4.67 16.51 -10.00
C ASP A 197 5.10 17.34 -8.78
N ASN A 198 5.13 16.76 -7.58
CA ASN A 198 5.47 17.49 -6.36
C ASN A 198 6.95 17.29 -5.98
N ARG A 199 7.85 17.79 -6.84
CA ARG A 199 9.31 17.56 -6.72
C ARG A 199 9.95 18.21 -5.49
N ASN A 200 9.31 19.24 -4.93
CA ASN A 200 9.80 19.96 -3.75
C ASN A 200 9.42 19.27 -2.44
N ALA A 201 8.55 18.25 -2.47
CA ALA A 201 8.21 17.49 -1.28
C ALA A 201 9.38 16.61 -0.81
N SER A 202 9.41 16.36 0.50
CA SER A 202 10.39 15.49 1.14
C SER A 202 10.39 14.09 0.51
N ILE A 203 11.60 13.59 0.19
CA ILE A 203 11.81 12.22 -0.28
C ILE A 203 11.27 11.23 0.75
N GLY A 204 11.50 11.47 2.03
CA GLY A 204 11.01 10.58 3.11
C GLY A 204 9.49 10.46 3.14
N LEU A 205 8.78 11.58 3.04
CA LEU A 205 7.31 11.58 3.03
C LEU A 205 6.75 10.81 1.83
N GLN A 206 7.33 11.03 0.65
CA GLN A 206 6.88 10.32 -0.56
C GLN A 206 7.23 8.83 -0.51
N THR A 207 8.39 8.46 0.04
CA THR A 207 8.76 7.06 0.24
C THR A 207 7.76 6.35 1.16
N ILE A 208 7.34 7.00 2.25
CA ILE A 208 6.33 6.48 3.18
C ILE A 208 4.99 6.30 2.46
N GLY A 209 4.53 7.34 1.74
CA GLY A 209 3.26 7.29 0.99
C GLY A 209 3.22 6.16 -0.04
N VAL A 210 4.25 6.06 -0.89
CA VAL A 210 4.37 4.99 -1.89
C VAL A 210 4.44 3.62 -1.22
N TYR A 211 5.22 3.45 -0.15
CA TYR A 211 5.29 2.18 0.58
C TYR A 211 3.91 1.75 1.12
N ILE A 212 3.18 2.64 1.80
CA ILE A 212 1.84 2.33 2.34
C ILE A 212 0.88 1.93 1.22
N ALA A 213 0.90 2.65 0.10
CA ALA A 213 0.04 2.34 -1.02
C ALA A 213 0.37 0.96 -1.64
N VAL A 214 1.65 0.68 -1.88
CA VAL A 214 2.11 -0.62 -2.42
C VAL A 214 1.83 -1.75 -1.44
N ALA A 215 2.09 -1.57 -0.14
CA ALA A 215 1.84 -2.58 0.88
C ALA A 215 0.34 -2.91 0.99
N GLY A 216 -0.52 -1.89 0.93
CA GLY A 216 -1.96 -2.07 0.88
C GLY A 216 -2.44 -2.83 -0.35
N VAL A 217 -1.94 -2.50 -1.54
CA VAL A 217 -2.19 -3.29 -2.76
C VAL A 217 -1.69 -4.73 -2.57
N PHE A 218 -0.49 -4.89 -2.01
CA PHE A 218 0.15 -6.19 -1.83
C PHE A 218 -0.70 -7.14 -0.99
N VAL A 219 -1.20 -6.70 0.17
CA VAL A 219 -1.97 -7.58 1.05
C VAL A 219 -3.35 -7.94 0.51
N HIS A 220 -3.93 -7.13 -0.39
CA HIS A 220 -5.16 -7.49 -1.09
C HIS A 220 -4.89 -8.46 -2.23
N VAL A 221 -3.82 -8.24 -3.00
CA VAL A 221 -3.38 -9.19 -4.02
C VAL A 221 -2.99 -10.52 -3.38
N LEU A 222 -2.35 -10.51 -2.21
CA LEU A 222 -2.00 -11.71 -1.46
C LEU A 222 -3.23 -12.58 -1.17
N GLN A 223 -4.32 -11.97 -0.71
CA GLN A 223 -5.59 -12.67 -0.46
C GLN A 223 -6.17 -13.28 -1.75
N LEU A 224 -6.06 -12.57 -2.89
CA LEU A 224 -6.55 -13.07 -4.18
C LEU A 224 -5.68 -14.22 -4.70
N VAL A 225 -4.36 -14.08 -4.64
CA VAL A 225 -3.40 -15.10 -5.06
C VAL A 225 -3.53 -16.35 -4.20
N LEU A 226 -3.64 -16.20 -2.88
CA LEU A 226 -3.91 -17.29 -1.95
C LEU A 226 -5.16 -18.07 -2.36
N ARG A 227 -6.30 -17.37 -2.54
CA ARG A 227 -7.56 -17.99 -2.95
C ARG A 227 -7.44 -18.70 -4.30
N TYR A 228 -6.71 -18.10 -5.25
CA TYR A 228 -6.48 -18.71 -6.55
C TYR A 228 -5.66 -20.00 -6.43
N VAL A 229 -4.49 -19.95 -5.77
CA VAL A 229 -3.61 -21.11 -5.61
C VAL A 229 -4.33 -22.26 -4.90
N LEU A 230 -5.01 -21.97 -3.79
CA LEU A 230 -5.77 -22.99 -3.04
C LEU A 230 -7.00 -23.52 -3.79
N SER A 231 -7.47 -22.86 -4.85
CA SER A 231 -8.56 -23.38 -5.70
C SER A 231 -8.08 -24.33 -6.79
N GLN A 232 -6.77 -24.45 -7.01
CA GLN A 232 -6.18 -25.36 -8.00
C GLN A 232 -5.82 -26.73 -7.39
N GLU A 233 -5.92 -26.86 -6.07
CA GLU A 233 -5.78 -28.12 -5.33
C GLU A 233 -7.14 -28.81 -5.14
#